data_AF-A0AAW9RT10-F1
#
_entry.id   AF-A0AAW9RT10-F1
#
_cell.length_a   1.000
_cell.length_b   1.000
_cell.length_c   1.000
_cell.angle_alpha   90.00
_cell.angle_beta   90.00
_cell.angle_gamma   90.00
#
_symmetry.space_group_name_H-M   'P 1'
#
loop_
_entity.id
_entity.type
_entity.pdbx_description
1 polymer ?
#
loop_
_entity_poly.entity_id
_entity_poly.type
_entity_poly.pdbx_seq_one_letter_code
_entity_poly.pdbx_strand_id
1 'polypeptide(L)'
;MILIGANYRCVLGVLGAALLSTAFVMTAVAQQAPQLPVDEDARLALIDHCVLDESARGGQYDNVADRCKCATKAIMSQMSQSEMQAVAKWRKPTSALKTRWQQASDACG
;
A
#
# COMPACT_ATOMS: atom_id res chain seq x y z
N MET A 1 38.95 -40.06 -20.32
CA MET A 1 39.44 -38.69 -20.56
C MET A 1 38.26 -37.74 -20.33
N ILE A 2 38.20 -37.11 -19.16
CA ILE A 2 37.12 -36.20 -18.75
C ILE A 2 37.78 -34.84 -18.52
N LEU A 3 37.40 -33.82 -19.30
CA LEU A 3 37.82 -32.43 -19.11
C LEU A 3 36.69 -31.69 -18.37
N ILE A 4 36.87 -31.50 -17.06
CA ILE A 4 36.03 -30.66 -16.20
C ILE A 4 36.62 -29.25 -16.25
N GLY A 5 35.87 -28.31 -16.84
CA GLY A 5 36.25 -26.91 -16.98
C GLY A 5 36.05 -26.10 -15.70
N ALA A 6 37.03 -25.22 -15.46
CA ALA A 6 36.99 -23.97 -14.71
C ALA A 6 36.44 -23.99 -13.27
N ASN A 7 37.35 -24.29 -12.35
CA ASN A 7 37.14 -24.30 -10.92
C ASN A 7 38.30 -23.52 -10.27
N TYR A 8 37.99 -22.62 -9.33
CA TYR A 8 38.88 -22.02 -8.32
C TYR A 8 40.00 -21.06 -8.75
N ARG A 9 39.70 -19.79 -9.10
CA ARG A 9 40.64 -18.68 -8.88
C ARG A 9 39.86 -17.41 -8.53
N CYS A 10 40.37 -16.65 -7.56
CA CYS A 10 39.85 -15.36 -7.05
C CYS A 10 38.91 -15.43 -5.83
N VAL A 11 39.09 -16.42 -4.96
CA VAL A 11 38.97 -16.19 -3.51
C VAL A 11 40.39 -15.87 -3.02
N LEU A 12 40.54 -14.85 -2.17
CA LEU A 12 41.78 -14.21 -1.69
C LEU A 12 42.31 -13.07 -2.57
N GLY A 13 41.76 -11.88 -2.34
CA GLY A 13 42.33 -10.64 -2.83
C GLY A 13 41.69 -9.43 -2.16
N VAL A 14 42.24 -9.04 -1.01
CA VAL A 14 42.21 -7.66 -0.49
C VAL A 14 40.93 -7.23 0.25
N LEU A 15 40.79 -7.78 1.46
CA LEU A 15 40.57 -6.92 2.64
C LEU A 15 41.72 -5.88 2.66
N GLY A 16 41.43 -4.60 2.43
CA GLY A 16 42.48 -3.57 2.42
C GLY A 16 42.00 -2.20 1.92
N ALA A 17 41.34 -1.50 2.83
CA ALA A 17 40.93 -0.09 2.78
C ALA A 17 41.72 0.87 1.85
N ALA A 18 40.98 1.55 0.99
CA ALA A 18 41.12 2.97 0.67
C ALA A 18 39.76 3.40 0.07
N LEU A 19 38.77 3.78 0.87
CA LEU A 19 38.58 5.15 1.39
C LEU A 19 38.89 6.20 0.33
N LEU A 20 37.87 7.02 0.04
CA LEU A 20 37.82 8.14 -0.91
C LEU A 20 37.26 7.75 -2.29
N SER A 21 35.93 7.72 -2.39
CA SER A 21 35.23 8.65 -3.29
C SER A 21 33.72 8.52 -3.13
N THR A 22 33.13 9.56 -2.56
CA THR A 22 31.76 10.02 -2.77
C THR A 22 30.64 9.04 -2.41
N ALA A 23 30.46 8.91 -1.10
CA ALA A 23 29.16 8.67 -0.48
C ALA A 23 28.14 9.73 -0.93
N PHE A 24 27.45 9.51 -2.04
CA PHE A 24 26.07 10.00 -2.18
C PHE A 24 25.18 9.03 -1.43
N VAL A 25 25.22 9.12 -0.09
CA VAL A 25 24.10 8.65 0.72
C VAL A 25 22.99 9.66 0.43
N MET A 26 22.22 9.41 -0.63
CA MET A 26 20.87 9.94 -0.68
C MET A 26 20.16 9.31 0.52
N THR A 27 20.27 10.01 1.65
CA THR A 27 19.36 9.84 2.76
C THR A 27 18.02 10.31 2.22
N ALA A 28 17.30 9.37 1.59
CA ALA A 28 15.87 9.46 1.50
C ALA A 28 15.39 9.49 2.95
N VAL A 29 15.34 10.69 3.54
CA VAL A 29 14.57 10.94 4.73
C VAL A 29 13.16 10.57 4.31
N ALA A 30 12.73 9.36 4.66
CA ALA A 30 11.34 8.99 4.61
C ALA A 30 10.67 10.00 5.55
N GLN A 31 10.18 11.10 4.99
CA GLN A 31 9.38 12.07 5.72
C GLN A 31 8.30 11.24 6.39
N GLN A 32 8.35 11.15 7.73
CA GLN A 32 7.36 10.41 8.48
C GLN A 32 6.01 10.89 7.99
N ALA A 33 5.26 9.97 7.36
CA ALA A 33 3.96 10.29 6.80
C ALA A 33 3.17 11.00 7.92
N PRO A 34 2.56 12.16 7.63
CA PRO A 34 1.83 12.90 8.64
C PRO A 34 0.86 11.96 9.33
N GLN A 35 0.93 11.91 10.67
CA GLN A 35 0.02 11.08 11.46
C GLN A 35 -1.37 11.71 11.37
N LEU A 36 -2.18 11.17 10.46
CA LEU A 36 -3.56 11.59 10.29
C LEU A 36 -4.41 11.05 11.45
N PRO A 37 -5.49 11.76 11.83
CA PRO A 37 -6.52 11.19 12.68
C PRO A 37 -7.02 9.86 12.09
N VAL A 38 -7.34 8.89 12.96
CA VAL A 38 -7.75 7.55 12.55
C VAL A 38 -8.94 7.57 11.58
N ASP A 39 -9.88 8.49 11.77
CA ASP A 39 -11.04 8.66 10.88
C ASP A 39 -10.61 9.03 9.45
N GLU A 40 -9.75 10.03 9.32
CA GLU A 40 -9.23 10.50 8.04
C GLU A 40 -8.35 9.44 7.36
N ASP A 41 -7.50 8.73 8.11
CA ASP A 41 -6.68 7.65 7.57
C ASP A 41 -7.53 6.46 7.11
N ALA A 42 -8.57 6.08 7.87
CA ALA A 42 -9.52 5.06 7.47
C ALA A 42 -10.33 5.46 6.23
N ARG A 43 -10.75 6.73 6.15
CA ARG A 43 -11.44 7.27 4.98
C ARG A 43 -10.58 7.19 3.73
N LEU A 44 -9.33 7.64 3.81
CA LEU A 44 -8.38 7.57 2.69
C LEU A 44 -8.06 6.12 2.31
N ALA A 45 -7.86 5.25 3.29
CA ALA A 45 -7.65 3.82 3.08
C ALA A 45 -8.80 3.17 2.28
N LEU A 46 -10.06 3.50 2.60
CA LEU A 46 -11.23 2.98 1.90
C LEU A 46 -11.36 3.53 0.48
N ILE A 47 -11.10 4.83 0.29
CA ILE A 47 -11.10 5.45 -1.04
C ILE A 47 -10.02 4.82 -1.92
N ASP A 48 -8.79 4.72 -1.43
CA ASP A 48 -7.67 4.09 -2.16
C ASP A 48 -8.01 2.66 -2.54
N HIS A 49 -8.52 1.87 -1.58
CA HIS A 49 -8.93 0.50 -1.84
C HIS A 49 -10.00 0.41 -2.92
N CYS A 50 -11.03 1.26 -2.84
CA CYS A 50 -12.11 1.31 -3.82
C CYS A 50 -11.61 1.65 -5.22
N VAL A 51 -10.77 2.69 -5.34
CA VAL A 51 -10.23 3.13 -6.63
C VAL A 51 -9.37 2.03 -7.26
N LEU A 52 -8.56 1.34 -6.46
CA LEU A 52 -7.73 0.23 -6.93
C LEU A 52 -8.58 -0.97 -7.36
N ASP A 53 -9.64 -1.31 -6.61
CA ASP A 53 -10.54 -2.41 -6.96
C ASP A 53 -11.31 -2.12 -8.27
N GLU A 54 -11.81 -0.90 -8.43
CA GLU A 54 -12.51 -0.46 -9.66
C GLU A 54 -11.57 -0.38 -10.87
N SER A 55 -10.33 0.08 -10.67
CA SER A 55 -9.29 0.06 -11.71
C SER A 55 -8.97 -1.37 -12.16
N ALA A 56 -8.88 -2.32 -11.23
CA ALA A 56 -8.65 -3.74 -11.54
C ALA A 56 -9.82 -4.40 -12.31
N ARG A 57 -11.05 -3.89 -12.15
CA ARG A 57 -12.25 -4.38 -12.85
C ARG A 57 -12.37 -3.86 -14.29
N GLY A 58 -11.44 -3.03 -14.75
CA GLY A 58 -11.48 -2.45 -16.10
C GLY A 58 -12.61 -1.44 -16.29
N GLY A 59 -13.12 -0.88 -15.19
CA GLY A 59 -14.22 0.09 -15.21
C GLY A 59 -13.85 1.39 -15.92
N GLN A 60 -14.86 2.09 -16.44
CA GLN A 60 -14.66 3.46 -16.90
C GLN A 60 -14.25 4.32 -15.70
N TYR A 61 -13.12 5.02 -15.82
CA TYR A 61 -12.62 5.93 -14.77
C TYR A 61 -13.60 7.07 -14.47
N ASP A 62 -14.54 7.30 -15.38
CA ASP A 62 -15.63 8.26 -15.24
C ASP A 62 -16.45 7.91 -14.00
N ASN A 63 -16.42 8.80 -13.02
CA ASN A 63 -17.15 8.73 -11.75
C ASN A 63 -16.63 7.72 -10.71
N VAL A 64 -15.50 7.02 -10.92
CA VAL A 64 -14.92 6.12 -9.88
C VAL A 64 -14.70 6.87 -8.57
N ALA A 65 -14.12 8.08 -8.64
CA ALA A 65 -13.86 8.88 -7.45
C ALA A 65 -15.15 9.23 -6.68
N ASP A 66 -16.26 9.50 -7.36
CA ASP A 66 -17.52 9.87 -6.72
C ASP A 66 -18.23 8.66 -6.13
N ARG A 67 -18.23 7.52 -6.81
CA ARG A 67 -18.72 6.24 -6.27
C ARG A 67 -17.95 5.83 -5.02
N CYS A 68 -16.62 5.91 -5.06
CA CYS A 68 -15.76 5.57 -3.93
C CYS A 68 -15.95 6.52 -2.74
N LYS A 69 -16.14 7.83 -2.97
CA LYS A 69 -16.50 8.78 -1.92
C LYS A 69 -17.88 8.47 -1.33
N CYS A 70 -18.86 8.12 -2.16
CA CYS A 70 -20.20 7.74 -1.73
C CYS A 70 -20.17 6.49 -0.83
N ALA A 71 -19.52 5.41 -1.27
CA ALA A 71 -19.43 4.16 -0.52
C ALA A 71 -18.67 4.35 0.80
N THR A 72 -17.57 5.10 0.76
CA THR A 72 -16.79 5.44 1.96
C THR A 72 -17.62 6.25 2.95
N LYS A 73 -18.33 7.28 2.50
CA LYS A 73 -19.19 8.10 3.39
C LYS A 73 -20.30 7.26 4.03
N ALA A 74 -20.92 6.36 3.24
CA ALA A 74 -21.97 5.48 3.73
C ALA A 74 -21.47 4.55 4.85
N ILE A 75 -20.30 3.93 4.68
CA ILE A 75 -19.78 2.98 5.68
C ILE A 75 -19.16 3.67 6.89
N MET A 76 -18.49 4.82 6.73
CA MET A 76 -17.80 5.53 7.82
C MET A 76 -18.77 5.90 8.95
N SER A 77 -20.01 6.26 8.62
CA SER A 77 -21.05 6.57 9.62
C SER A 77 -21.47 5.39 10.50
N GLN A 78 -21.16 4.16 10.08
CA GLN A 78 -21.55 2.90 10.73
C GLN A 78 -20.35 2.18 11.36
N MET A 79 -19.15 2.74 11.25
CA MET A 79 -17.92 2.16 11.77
C MET A 79 -17.67 2.61 13.21
N SER A 80 -17.31 1.65 14.04
CA SER A 80 -16.72 1.91 15.35
C SER A 80 -15.26 2.36 15.20
N GLN A 81 -14.72 2.97 16.25
CA GLN A 81 -13.33 3.45 16.24
C GLN A 81 -12.31 2.30 16.03
N SER A 82 -12.56 1.12 16.59
CA SER A 82 -11.69 -0.06 16.41
C SER A 82 -11.73 -0.58 14.98
N GLU A 83 -12.88 -0.50 14.32
CA GLU A 83 -13.02 -0.84 12.91
C GLU A 83 -12.28 0.16 12.02
N MET A 84 -12.37 1.46 12.31
CA MET A 84 -11.59 2.49 11.61
C MET A 84 -10.08 2.25 11.76
N GLN A 85 -9.60 1.95 12.97
CA GLN A 85 -8.19 1.61 13.21
C GLN A 85 -7.76 0.38 12.41
N ALA A 86 -8.60 -0.65 12.33
CA ALA A 86 -8.30 -1.84 11.57
C ALA A 86 -8.24 -1.54 10.05
N VAL A 87 -9.17 -0.75 9.55
CA VAL A 87 -9.19 -0.32 8.14
C VAL A 87 -7.96 0.54 7.81
N ALA A 88 -7.63 1.52 8.64
CA ALA A 88 -6.44 2.35 8.49
C ALA A 88 -5.16 1.50 8.46
N LYS A 89 -5.03 0.56 9.41
CA LYS A 89 -3.88 -0.36 9.50
C LYS A 89 -3.73 -1.26 8.28
N TRP A 90 -4.83 -1.83 7.79
CA TRP A 90 -4.79 -2.84 6.73
C TRP A 90 -5.02 -2.27 5.32
N ARG A 91 -5.36 -0.97 5.23
CA ARG A 91 -5.68 -0.26 3.99
C ARG A 91 -6.78 -0.92 3.15
N LYS A 92 -7.73 -1.61 3.80
CA LYS A 92 -8.85 -2.31 3.15
C LYS A 92 -10.01 -2.59 4.11
N PRO A 93 -11.24 -2.86 3.62
CA PRO A 93 -12.34 -3.34 4.43
C PRO A 93 -11.97 -4.63 5.16
N THR A 94 -12.22 -4.67 6.46
CA THR A 94 -12.04 -5.89 7.24
C THR A 94 -13.12 -6.92 6.89
N SER A 95 -12.94 -8.18 7.30
CA SER A 95 -13.96 -9.22 7.10
C SER A 95 -15.31 -8.85 7.71
N ALA A 96 -15.31 -8.17 8.87
CA ALA A 96 -16.51 -7.67 9.54
C ALA A 96 -17.21 -6.52 8.80
N LEU A 97 -16.48 -5.81 7.93
CA LEU A 97 -17.01 -4.71 7.12
C LEU A 97 -17.36 -5.14 5.70
N LYS A 98 -16.89 -6.30 5.23
CA LYS A 98 -17.02 -6.73 3.83
C LYS A 98 -18.46 -6.68 3.32
N THR A 99 -19.43 -7.20 4.06
CA THR A 99 -20.84 -7.18 3.65
C THR A 99 -21.42 -5.77 3.60
N ARG A 100 -21.14 -4.94 4.61
CA ARG A 100 -21.57 -3.53 4.65
C ARG A 100 -20.92 -2.70 3.54
N TRP A 101 -19.65 -2.98 3.26
CA TRP A 101 -18.89 -2.36 2.18
C TRP A 101 -19.49 -2.70 0.82
N GLN A 102 -19.77 -3.99 0.56
CA GLN A 102 -20.40 -4.40 -0.69
C GLN A 102 -21.76 -3.72 -0.88
N GLN A 103 -22.60 -3.71 0.16
CA GLN A 103 -23.89 -3.02 0.11
C GLN A 103 -23.76 -1.51 -0.13
N ALA A 104 -22.79 -0.86 0.50
CA ALA A 104 -22.51 0.56 0.30
C ALA A 104 -22.01 0.85 -1.12
N SER A 105 -21.12 0.02 -1.65
CA SER A 105 -20.62 0.14 -3.03
C SER A 105 -21.72 -0.08 -4.05
N ASP A 106 -22.52 -1.14 -3.91
CA ASP A 106 -23.64 -1.47 -4.82
C ASP A 106 -24.70 -0.35 -4.84
N ALA A 107 -24.94 0.30 -3.69
CA ALA A 107 -25.87 1.44 -3.61
C ALA A 107 -25.32 2.71 -4.27
N CYS A 108 -24.00 2.81 -4.47
CA CYS A 108 -23.32 3.99 -4.99
C CYS A 108 -22.93 3.86 -6.48
N GLY A 109 -23.07 2.69 -7.11
CA GLY A 109 -22.96 2.52 -8.57
C GLY A 109 -22.14 1.32 -9.01
#